data_AF-A0A367M9E9-F1
#
_entry.id   AF-A0A367M9E9-F1
#
_cell.length_a   1.000
_cell.length_b   1.000
_cell.length_c   1.000
_cell.angle_alpha   90.00
_cell.angle_beta   90.00
_cell.angle_gamma   90.00
#
_symmetry.space_group_name_H-M   'P 1'
#
loop_
_entity.id
_entity.type
_entity.pdbx_description
1 polymer ?
#
loop_
_entity_poly.entity_id
_entity_poly.type
_entity_poly.pdbx_seq_one_letter_code
_entity_poly.pdbx_strand_id
1 'polypeptide(L)' 'LKVIATDAGSQRDFRAFAQLAGHELLREEAAEGVYRYWLRKR' A
#
# COMPACT_ATOMS: atom_id res chain seq x y z
N LEU A 1 -9.83 0.25 -2.25
CA LEU A 1 -9.19 1.56 -2.08
C LEU A 1 -7.88 1.56 -2.85
N LYS A 2 -7.57 2.62 -3.60
CA LYS A 2 -6.29 2.79 -4.28
C LYS A 2 -5.55 3.95 -3.62
N VAL A 3 -4.27 3.76 -3.30
CA VAL A 3 -3.39 4.80 -2.77
C VAL A 3 -2.16 4.93 -3.65
N ILE A 4 -1.69 6.16 -3.83
CA ILE A 4 -0.47 6.49 -4.58
C ILE A 4 0.40 7.34 -3.67
N ALA A 5 1.67 6.99 -3.57
CA ALA A 5 2.66 7.71 -2.78
C ALA A 5 3.94 7.92 -3.58
N THR A 6 4.70 8.96 -3.22
CA THR A 6 6.04 9.26 -3.78
C THR A 6 7.15 9.06 -2.75
N ASP A 7 6.80 8.65 -1.53
CA ASP A 7 7.74 8.28 -0.48
C ASP A 7 8.03 6.77 -0.50
N ALA A 8 9.31 6.40 -0.41
CA ALA A 8 9.74 5.00 -0.43
C ALA A 8 9.40 4.24 0.86
N GLY A 9 9.32 4.94 2.00
CA GLY A 9 8.94 4.37 3.29
C GLY A 9 7.51 3.83 3.31
N SER A 10 6.64 4.40 2.46
CA SER A 10 5.24 4.00 2.35
C SER A 10 5.02 2.50 2.09
N GLN A 11 5.95 1.77 1.45
CA GLN A 11 5.78 0.33 1.18
C GLN A 11 5.67 -0.48 2.47
N ARG A 12 6.59 -0.23 3.42
CA ARG A 12 6.57 -0.90 4.72
C ARG A 12 5.32 -0.51 5.50
N ASP A 13 4.97 0.77 5.45
CA ASP A 13 3.86 1.31 6.23
C ASP A 13 2.52 0.78 5.71
N PHE A 14 2.32 0.65 4.39
CA PHE A 14 1.09 0.10 3.81
C PHE A 14 0.93 -1.40 4.02
N ARG A 15 2.03 -2.16 4.03
CA ARG A 15 2.00 -3.58 4.43
C ARG A 15 1.58 -3.74 5.89
N ALA A 16 2.21 -2.97 6.79
CA ALA A 16 1.86 -2.99 8.22
C ALA A 16 0.43 -2.52 8.47
N PHE A 17 0.01 -1.43 7.80
CA PHE A 17 -1.34 -0.90 7.88
C PHE A 17 -2.39 -1.93 7.46
N ALA A 18 -2.18 -2.63 6.33
CA ALA A 18 -3.11 -3.66 5.88
C ALA A 18 -3.31 -4.73 6.96
N GLN A 19 -2.20 -5.25 7.51
CA GLN A 19 -2.24 -6.27 8.55
C GLN A 19 -2.92 -5.76 9.84
N LEU A 20 -2.52 -4.60 10.35
CA LEU A 20 -3.02 -4.07 11.63
C LEU A 20 -4.48 -3.62 11.56
N ALA A 21 -4.90 -3.04 10.43
CA ALA A 21 -6.27 -2.62 10.21
C ALA A 21 -7.19 -3.77 9.73
N GLY A 22 -6.64 -4.98 9.56
CA GLY A 22 -7.39 -6.14 9.05
C GLY A 22 -7.85 -5.99 7.59
N HIS A 23 -7.19 -5.13 6.82
CA HIS A 23 -7.41 -5.01 5.38
C HIS A 23 -6.51 -5.99 4.61
N GLU A 24 -6.88 -6.27 3.37
CA GLU A 24 -6.04 -7.08 2.50
C GLU A 24 -5.35 -6.19 1.46
N LEU A 25 -4.03 -6.33 1.35
CA LEU A 25 -3.24 -5.70 0.30
C LEU A 25 -3.29 -6.59 -0.94
N LEU A 26 -4.11 -6.21 -1.92
CA LEU A 26 -4.35 -6.98 -3.14
C LEU A 26 -3.21 -6.85 -4.15
N ARG A 27 -2.60 -5.67 -4.21
CA ARG A 27 -1.53 -5.35 -5.16
C ARG A 27 -0.66 -4.23 -4.61
N GLU A 28 0.63 -4.34 -4.87
CA GLU A 28 1.64 -3.32 -4.65
C GLU A 28 2.46 -3.16 -5.93
N GLU A 29 2.80 -1.93 -6.28
CA GLU A 29 3.72 -1.62 -7.36
C GLU A 29 4.67 -0.50 -6.95
N ALA A 30 5.92 -0.60 -7.38
CA ALA A 30 6.94 0.44 -7.24
C ALA A 30 7.58 0.67 -8.61
N ALA A 31 7.37 1.85 -9.19
CA ALA A 31 7.94 2.23 -10.48
C ALA A 31 8.21 3.73 -10.53
N GLU A 32 9.41 4.10 -10.95
CA GLU A 32 9.83 5.51 -11.18
C GLU A 32 9.58 6.43 -9.97
N GLY A 33 9.86 5.93 -8.75
CA GLY A 33 9.63 6.68 -7.51
C GLY A 33 8.16 6.83 -7.12
N VAL A 34 7.24 6.18 -7.84
CA VAL A 34 5.81 6.15 -7.53
C VAL A 34 5.41 4.77 -7.04
N TYR A 35 4.78 4.76 -5.87
CA TYR A 35 4.31 3.57 -5.19
C TYR A 35 2.79 3.52 -5.22
N ARG A 36 2.22 2.36 -5.59
CA ARG A 36 0.77 2.19 -5.76
C ARG A 36 0.29 0.98 -4.99
N TYR A 37 -0.78 1.17 -4.23
CA TYR A 37 -1.34 0.16 -3.35
C TYR A 37 -2.84 -0.01 -3.60
N TRP A 38 -3.30 -1.25 -3.71
CA TRP A 38 -4.71 -1.58 -3.80
C TRP A 38 -5.10 -2.40 -2.59
N LEU A 39 -5.99 -1.83 -1.77
CA LEU A 39 -6.46 -2.43 -0.53
C LEU A 39 -7.93 -2.82 -0.67
N ARG A 40 -8.28 -4.03 -0.24
CA ARG A 40 -9.66 -4.43 0.05
C ARG A 40 -9.96 -4.08 1.50
N LYS A 41 -10.92 -3.17 1.69
CA LYS A 41 -11.48 -2.93 3.03
C LYS A 41 -12.29 -4.16 3.45
N ARG A 42 -12.20 -4.52 4.71
CA ARG A 42 -13.18 -5.38 5.38
C ARG A 42 -14.28 -4.50 5.97
#